data_AF-A0A968LI04-F1
#
_entry.id   AF-A0A968LI04-F1
#
_cell.length_a   1.000
_cell.length_b   1.000
_cell.length_c   1.000
_cell.angle_alpha   90.00
_cell.angle_beta   90.00
_cell.angle_gamma   90.00
#
_symmetry.space_group_name_H-M   'P 1'
#
loop_
_entity.id
_entity.type
_entity.pdbx_description
1 polymer ?
#
loop_
_entity_poly.entity_id
_entity_poly.type
_entity_poly.pdbx_seq_one_letter_code
_entity_poly.pdbx_strand_id
1 'polypeptide(L)'
;MTSLKSLKSRLMLLVPATVMVLGASAATVKSQSLYSPPSLPASNEVSDMLSDKDIPTGQGGFARDYTVNLQAGDHVLIELTSNSFDTIVSLIAADGATITENDDGPDGNTNSLLFYRISVSGKYYIRVRSFGATGMGAFNLKLTRLQPVSTIPGILPAS
;
A
#
# COMPACT_ATOMS: atom_id res chain seq x y z
N MET A 1 -89.03 -2.12 -0.06
CA MET A 1 -88.74 -1.07 -1.07
C MET A 1 -87.22 -1.08 -1.27
N THR A 2 -86.62 -1.34 -2.45
CA THR A 2 -87.03 -1.06 -3.82
C THR A 2 -86.15 -1.89 -4.81
N SER A 3 -86.78 -2.49 -5.84
CA SER A 3 -86.33 -2.75 -7.24
C SER A 3 -84.88 -3.18 -7.54
N LEU A 4 -84.60 -4.40 -8.04
CA LEU A 4 -84.72 -4.93 -9.42
C LEU A 4 -83.88 -4.21 -10.49
N LYS A 5 -82.92 -4.93 -11.13
CA LYS A 5 -82.88 -5.24 -12.58
C LYS A 5 -81.58 -5.95 -13.01
N SER A 6 -81.75 -7.01 -13.80
CA SER A 6 -80.70 -7.72 -14.55
C SER A 6 -80.16 -6.89 -15.72
N LEU A 7 -78.93 -7.12 -16.18
CA LEU A 7 -78.66 -7.42 -17.61
C LEU A 7 -77.22 -7.94 -17.83
N LYS A 8 -77.09 -9.03 -18.58
CA LYS A 8 -75.82 -9.56 -19.08
C LYS A 8 -75.32 -8.70 -20.26
N SER A 9 -74.02 -8.44 -20.35
CA SER A 9 -73.36 -8.15 -21.63
C SER A 9 -71.88 -8.56 -21.58
N ARG A 10 -71.48 -9.42 -22.53
CA ARG A 10 -70.07 -9.73 -22.82
C ARG A 10 -69.56 -8.68 -23.79
N LEU A 11 -68.40 -8.09 -23.50
CA LEU A 11 -67.60 -7.40 -24.50
C LEU A 11 -66.11 -7.70 -24.25
N MET A 12 -65.51 -8.49 -25.14
CA MET A 12 -64.05 -8.63 -25.26
C MET A 12 -63.47 -7.28 -25.69
N LEU A 13 -62.43 -6.80 -25.02
CA LEU A 13 -61.55 -5.76 -25.56
C LEU A 13 -60.08 -6.00 -25.12
N LEU A 14 -59.22 -6.08 -26.15
CA LEU A 14 -57.76 -5.94 -26.26
C LEU A 14 -56.87 -5.81 -25.01
N VAL A 15 -55.79 -6.60 -25.03
CA VAL A 15 -54.59 -6.62 -24.16
C VAL A 15 -53.68 -5.42 -24.43
N PRO A 16 -52.94 -4.87 -23.45
CA PRO A 16 -51.61 -4.33 -23.69
C PRO A 16 -50.55 -5.29 -23.14
N ALA A 17 -49.73 -5.83 -24.03
CA ALA A 17 -48.57 -6.64 -23.68
C ALA A 17 -47.55 -5.77 -22.96
N THR A 18 -47.29 -6.06 -21.70
CA THR A 18 -46.25 -5.38 -20.91
C THR A 18 -44.89 -5.89 -21.37
N VAL A 19 -44.16 -5.13 -22.17
CA VAL A 19 -42.75 -5.39 -22.47
C VAL A 19 -41.94 -4.99 -21.25
N MET A 20 -41.44 -5.97 -20.51
CA MET A 20 -40.49 -5.75 -19.42
C MET A 20 -39.09 -5.64 -20.04
N VAL A 21 -38.63 -4.41 -20.29
CA VAL A 21 -37.26 -4.16 -20.73
C VAL A 21 -36.34 -4.34 -19.51
N LEU A 22 -35.63 -5.46 -19.43
CA LEU A 22 -34.47 -5.57 -18.55
C LEU A 22 -33.37 -4.66 -19.12
N GLY A 23 -33.29 -3.43 -18.62
CA GLY A 23 -32.14 -2.57 -18.84
C GLY A 23 -30.95 -3.14 -18.07
N ALA A 24 -30.10 -3.91 -18.72
CA ALA A 24 -28.77 -4.21 -18.21
C ALA A 24 -27.91 -2.95 -18.34
N SER A 25 -27.98 -2.06 -17.35
CA SER A 25 -26.98 -1.01 -17.22
C SER A 25 -25.69 -1.68 -16.77
N ALA A 26 -24.80 -1.97 -17.73
CA ALA A 26 -23.40 -2.20 -17.41
C ALA A 26 -22.84 -0.87 -16.89
N ALA A 27 -22.93 -0.66 -15.58
CA ALA A 27 -22.20 0.41 -14.94
C ALA A 27 -20.72 0.13 -15.18
N THR A 28 -20.07 0.96 -16.00
CA THR A 28 -18.61 0.96 -16.12
C THR A 28 -18.04 1.25 -14.74
N VAL A 29 -17.61 0.23 -14.03
CA VAL A 29 -16.83 0.38 -12.80
C VAL A 29 -15.49 0.96 -13.24
N LYS A 30 -15.29 2.27 -13.02
CA LYS A 30 -13.93 2.83 -13.04
C LYS A 30 -13.16 2.13 -11.94
N SER A 31 -12.25 1.23 -12.31
CA SER A 31 -11.30 0.62 -11.38
C SER A 31 -10.40 1.73 -10.82
N GLN A 32 -10.78 2.31 -9.68
CA GLN A 32 -9.86 3.14 -8.90
C GLN A 32 -8.84 2.20 -8.28
N SER A 33 -7.57 2.39 -8.61
CA SER A 33 -6.47 1.69 -7.93
C SER A 33 -6.49 2.13 -6.46
N LEU A 34 -7.11 1.32 -5.60
CA LEU A 34 -7.18 1.59 -4.15
C LEU A 34 -5.79 1.59 -3.51
N TYR A 35 -4.82 0.96 -4.17
CA TYR A 35 -3.43 0.91 -3.77
C TYR A 35 -2.55 1.49 -4.87
N SER A 36 -1.92 2.62 -4.59
CA SER A 36 -0.98 3.30 -5.49
C SER A 36 0.09 4.03 -4.67
N PRO A 37 0.98 3.29 -4.00
CA PRO A 37 2.02 3.88 -3.16
C PRO A 37 2.91 4.86 -3.96
N PRO A 38 3.32 5.99 -3.37
CA PRO A 38 4.24 6.92 -4.01
C PRO A 38 5.62 6.28 -4.20
N SER A 39 6.31 6.65 -5.27
CA SER A 39 7.73 6.32 -5.42
C SER A 39 8.58 7.13 -4.46
N LEU A 40 9.66 6.53 -3.94
CA LEU A 40 10.68 7.30 -3.26
C LEU A 40 11.23 8.41 -4.19
N PRO A 41 11.44 9.63 -3.67
CA PRO A 41 12.03 10.72 -4.45
C PRO A 41 13.49 10.42 -4.80
N ALA A 42 14.04 11.19 -5.74
CA ALA A 42 15.44 11.03 -6.17
C ALA A 42 16.47 11.23 -5.03
N SER A 43 16.12 11.97 -3.97
CA SER A 43 16.91 12.10 -2.75
C SER A 43 17.03 10.78 -1.97
N ASN A 44 16.15 9.81 -2.22
CA ASN A 44 15.94 8.61 -1.42
C ASN A 44 15.57 8.91 0.04
N GLU A 45 15.01 10.09 0.31
CA GLU A 45 14.60 10.51 1.64
C GLU A 45 13.25 11.21 1.57
N VAL A 46 12.36 10.88 2.51
CA VAL A 46 11.03 11.45 2.63
C VAL A 46 10.70 11.73 4.10
N SER A 47 10.19 12.93 4.37
CA SER A 47 9.51 13.27 5.62
C SER A 47 8.01 13.27 5.36
N ASP A 48 7.27 12.45 6.09
CA ASP A 48 5.83 12.23 5.86
C ASP A 48 5.11 11.94 7.19
N MET A 49 3.82 11.60 7.10
CA MET A 49 3.00 11.26 8.25
C MET A 49 2.30 9.91 8.06
N LEU A 50 2.36 9.05 9.07
CA LEU A 50 1.53 7.86 9.18
C LEU A 50 0.21 8.26 9.84
N SER A 51 -0.92 7.92 9.20
CA SER A 51 -2.25 8.40 9.54
C SER A 51 -3.32 7.34 9.34
N ASP A 52 -4.53 7.65 9.78
CA ASP A 52 -5.73 6.82 9.62
C ASP A 52 -6.24 6.70 8.16
N LYS A 53 -5.62 7.42 7.23
CA LYS A 53 -5.89 7.34 5.79
C LYS A 53 -4.97 6.35 5.07
N ASP A 54 -3.97 5.82 5.78
CA ASP A 54 -3.03 4.86 5.22
C ASP A 54 -3.59 3.42 5.29
N ILE A 55 -2.79 2.43 4.91
CA ILE A 55 -3.22 1.04 4.73
C ILE A 55 -3.57 0.45 6.09
N PRO A 56 -4.83 0.04 6.36
CA PRO A 56 -5.16 -0.62 7.61
C PRO A 56 -4.45 -1.97 7.69
N THR A 57 -3.78 -2.24 8.81
CA THR A 57 -3.00 -3.49 9.00
C THR A 57 -3.86 -4.68 9.40
N GLY A 58 -5.14 -4.44 9.73
CA GLY A 58 -6.04 -5.45 10.32
C GLY A 58 -5.77 -5.71 11.81
N GLN A 59 -4.76 -5.07 12.40
CA GLN A 59 -4.41 -5.17 13.83
C GLN A 59 -4.66 -3.86 14.58
N GLY A 60 -5.56 -3.00 14.05
CA GLY A 60 -5.88 -1.68 14.59
C GLY A 60 -4.99 -0.54 14.07
N GLY A 61 -3.80 -0.85 13.55
CA GLY A 61 -2.84 0.14 13.07
C GLY A 61 -2.93 0.42 11.58
N PHE A 62 -2.03 1.30 11.13
CA PHE A 62 -1.90 1.71 9.74
C PHE A 62 -0.47 1.49 9.24
N ALA A 63 -0.31 1.36 7.92
CA ALA A 63 0.97 1.21 7.25
C ALA A 63 1.01 2.06 5.97
N ARG A 64 2.19 2.58 5.64
CA ARG A 64 2.40 3.36 4.42
C ARG A 64 3.54 2.76 3.62
N ASP A 65 3.30 2.55 2.33
CA ASP A 65 4.27 1.94 1.43
C ASP A 65 4.87 2.98 0.49
N TYR A 66 6.15 2.83 0.19
CA TYR A 66 6.86 3.57 -0.85
C TYR A 66 7.47 2.60 -1.87
N THR A 67 7.33 2.88 -3.16
CA THR A 67 7.95 2.05 -4.19
C THR A 67 9.37 2.48 -4.50
N VAL A 68 10.25 1.51 -4.73
CA VAL A 68 11.62 1.76 -5.18
C VAL A 68 12.08 0.68 -6.15
N ASN A 69 12.87 1.03 -7.15
CA ASN A 69 13.57 0.07 -8.00
C ASN A 69 14.97 -0.19 -7.43
N LEU A 70 15.29 -1.45 -7.21
CA LEU A 70 16.58 -1.91 -6.71
C LEU A 70 17.17 -2.95 -7.66
N GLN A 71 18.49 -3.05 -7.69
CA GLN A 71 19.23 -3.97 -8.57
C GLN A 71 19.83 -5.12 -7.78
N ALA A 72 19.90 -6.31 -8.39
CA ALA A 72 20.67 -7.41 -7.83
C ALA A 72 22.11 -6.98 -7.57
N GLY A 73 22.60 -7.23 -6.36
CA GLY A 73 23.90 -6.77 -5.89
C GLY A 73 23.87 -5.48 -5.08
N ASP A 74 22.77 -4.70 -5.09
CA ASP A 74 22.63 -3.53 -4.22
C ASP A 74 22.71 -3.95 -2.76
N HIS A 75 23.50 -3.20 -1.98
CA HIS A 75 23.50 -3.26 -0.52
C HIS A 75 22.74 -2.03 -0.02
N VAL A 76 21.58 -2.23 0.60
CA VAL A 76 20.71 -1.15 1.04
C VAL A 76 20.69 -1.04 2.55
N LEU A 77 20.68 0.20 3.04
CA LEU A 77 20.41 0.57 4.42
C LEU A 77 19.16 1.45 4.43
N ILE A 78 18.14 1.04 5.17
CA ILE A 78 16.88 1.76 5.30
C ILE A 78 16.74 2.25 6.74
N GLU A 79 16.71 3.55 6.90
CA GLU A 79 16.59 4.26 8.18
C GLU A 79 15.15 4.76 8.32
N LEU A 80 14.49 4.44 9.43
CA LEU A 80 13.15 4.93 9.74
C LEU A 80 13.12 5.54 11.14
N THR A 81 12.92 6.86 11.20
CA THR A 81 12.90 7.59 12.47
C THR A 81 11.55 8.23 12.75
N SER A 82 11.14 8.24 14.01
CA SER A 82 9.97 8.97 14.48
C SER A 82 10.09 9.35 15.95
N ASN A 83 9.65 10.56 16.28
CA ASN A 83 9.43 10.97 17.67
C ASN A 83 7.98 10.72 18.13
N SER A 84 7.12 10.20 17.25
CA SER A 84 5.68 10.05 17.48
C SER A 84 5.26 8.60 17.75
N PHE A 85 6.02 7.62 17.27
CA PHE A 85 5.71 6.22 17.44
C PHE A 85 6.98 5.36 17.38
N ASP A 86 6.85 4.15 17.93
CA ASP A 86 7.86 3.10 17.83
C ASP A 86 7.83 2.48 16.44
N THR A 87 8.93 2.61 15.69
CA THR A 87 8.94 2.40 14.25
C THR A 87 9.21 0.94 13.88
N ILE A 88 8.64 0.52 12.75
CA ILE A 88 9.01 -0.72 12.08
C ILE A 88 9.11 -0.45 10.60
N VAL A 89 10.21 -0.91 10.01
CA VAL A 89 10.41 -0.88 8.56
C VAL A 89 10.46 -2.30 8.00
N SER A 90 9.72 -2.54 6.92
CA SER A 90 9.74 -3.82 6.18
C SER A 90 10.14 -3.60 4.73
N LEU A 91 10.96 -4.49 4.19
CA LEU A 91 11.24 -4.59 2.76
C LEU A 91 10.37 -5.69 2.16
N ILE A 92 9.59 -5.35 1.13
CA ILE A 92 8.58 -6.23 0.52
C ILE A 92 8.87 -6.37 -0.98
N ALA A 93 8.77 -7.61 -1.47
CA ALA A 93 8.96 -7.96 -2.87
C ALA A 93 7.77 -7.52 -3.76
N ALA A 94 7.95 -7.58 -5.08
CA ALA A 94 6.94 -7.17 -6.05
C ALA A 94 5.62 -8.00 -5.97
N ASP A 95 5.70 -9.24 -5.49
CA ASP A 95 4.57 -10.16 -5.29
C ASP A 95 3.86 -9.96 -3.94
N GLY A 96 4.34 -9.02 -3.12
CA GLY A 96 3.80 -8.71 -1.80
C GLY A 96 4.41 -9.53 -0.66
N ALA A 97 5.36 -10.42 -0.91
CA ALA A 97 6.05 -11.16 0.14
C ALA A 97 6.98 -10.23 0.95
N THR A 98 6.84 -10.23 2.28
CA THR A 98 7.83 -9.59 3.17
C THR A 98 9.13 -10.36 3.08
N ILE A 99 10.20 -9.66 2.71
CA ILE A 99 11.55 -10.23 2.62
C ILE A 99 12.23 -10.19 3.97
N THR A 100 12.13 -9.05 4.64
CA THR A 100 12.71 -8.81 5.96
C THR A 100 12.06 -7.58 6.59
N GLU A 101 12.14 -7.47 7.90
CA GLU A 101 11.72 -6.30 8.67
C GLU A 101 12.63 -6.10 9.88
N ASN A 102 12.62 -4.88 10.41
CA ASN A 102 13.32 -4.56 11.65
C ASN A 102 12.59 -3.42 12.37
N ASP A 103 12.55 -3.50 13.69
CA ASP A 103 11.97 -2.51 14.61
C ASP A 103 13.06 -1.74 15.38
N ASP A 104 14.23 -2.34 15.61
CA ASP A 104 15.28 -1.75 16.44
C ASP A 104 16.37 -0.97 15.68
N GLY A 105 16.98 -0.01 16.38
CA GLY A 105 18.16 0.75 15.97
C GLY A 105 19.39 0.41 16.81
N PRO A 106 20.61 0.76 16.37
CA PRO A 106 21.84 0.39 17.07
C PRO A 106 22.04 1.13 18.42
N ASP A 107 21.31 2.21 18.66
CA ASP A 107 21.41 3.07 19.84
C ASP A 107 20.31 2.80 20.89
N GLY A 108 19.49 1.77 20.70
CA GLY A 108 18.46 1.34 21.66
C GLY A 108 17.29 2.31 21.82
N ASN A 109 17.11 3.22 20.86
CA ASN A 109 15.89 4.03 20.74
C ASN A 109 14.80 3.24 19.99
N THR A 110 13.68 3.90 19.70
CA THR A 110 12.52 3.31 19.00
C THR A 110 12.53 3.54 17.48
N ASN A 111 13.71 3.78 16.90
CA ASN A 111 13.90 3.97 15.46
C ASN A 111 14.48 2.69 14.85
N SER A 112 14.03 2.31 13.66
CA SER A 112 14.51 1.11 12.98
C SER A 112 15.65 1.37 12.01
N LEU A 113 16.58 0.42 11.91
CA LEU A 113 17.64 0.39 10.91
C LEU A 113 17.71 -0.96 10.20
N LEU A 114 17.35 -1.04 8.91
CA LEU A 114 17.32 -2.29 8.17
C LEU A 114 18.41 -2.35 7.10
N PHE A 115 19.30 -3.32 7.20
CA PHE A 115 20.29 -3.62 6.16
C PHE A 115 19.88 -4.86 5.34
N TYR A 116 19.98 -4.78 4.02
CA TYR A 116 19.69 -5.93 3.15
C TYR A 116 20.51 -5.94 1.87
N ARG A 117 20.85 -7.13 1.37
CA ARG A 117 21.50 -7.35 0.07
C ARG A 117 20.48 -7.84 -0.94
N ILE A 118 20.24 -7.05 -1.98
CA ILE A 118 19.27 -7.34 -3.02
C ILE A 118 19.77 -8.47 -3.91
N SER A 119 18.97 -9.52 -4.06
CA SER A 119 19.30 -10.71 -4.85
C SER A 119 18.69 -10.69 -6.25
N VAL A 120 17.60 -9.94 -6.46
CA VAL A 120 16.85 -9.90 -7.71
C VAL A 120 16.59 -8.44 -8.08
N SER A 121 16.88 -8.04 -9.32
CA SER A 121 16.52 -6.69 -9.78
C SER A 121 15.01 -6.56 -9.93
N GLY A 122 14.44 -5.45 -9.48
CA GLY A 122 13.02 -5.21 -9.66
C GLY A 122 12.47 -4.08 -8.80
N LYS A 123 11.14 -4.03 -8.78
CA LYS A 123 10.38 -3.13 -7.93
C LYS A 123 10.21 -3.75 -6.55
N TYR A 124 10.47 -2.95 -5.53
CA TYR A 124 10.29 -3.27 -4.12
C TYR A 124 9.38 -2.24 -3.47
N TYR A 125 8.83 -2.61 -2.32
CA TYR A 125 8.10 -1.71 -1.45
C TYR A 125 8.81 -1.61 -0.11
N ILE A 126 8.94 -0.38 0.39
CA ILE A 126 9.39 -0.11 1.76
C ILE A 126 8.14 0.27 2.54
N ARG A 127 7.79 -0.55 3.53
CA ARG A 127 6.63 -0.34 4.38
C ARG A 127 7.06 0.30 5.70
N VAL A 128 6.39 1.38 6.05
CA VAL A 128 6.46 2.06 7.34
C VAL A 128 5.23 1.66 8.15
N ARG A 129 5.42 1.18 9.38
CA ARG A 129 4.35 0.94 10.35
C ARG A 129 4.83 1.26 11.76
N SER A 130 3.90 1.30 12.72
CA SER A 130 4.24 1.31 14.14
C SER A 130 4.25 -0.11 14.72
N PHE A 131 5.03 -0.30 15.80
CA PHE A 131 5.06 -1.57 16.54
C PHE A 131 3.72 -1.85 17.24
N GLY A 132 3.08 -0.81 17.79
CA GLY A 132 1.78 -0.89 18.42
C GLY A 132 0.60 -0.70 17.47
N ALA A 133 -0.60 -1.03 17.93
CA ALA A 133 -1.84 -0.94 17.15
C ALA A 133 -2.30 0.51 16.83
N THR A 134 -1.71 1.55 17.42
CA THR A 134 -2.23 2.93 17.29
C THR A 134 -1.17 3.98 17.03
N GLY A 135 0.10 3.59 16.84
CA GLY A 135 1.18 4.55 16.59
C GLY A 135 1.00 5.23 15.24
N MET A 136 0.89 6.55 15.25
CA MET A 136 0.71 7.42 14.09
C MET A 136 1.49 8.72 14.34
N GLY A 137 1.75 9.48 13.28
CA GLY A 137 2.44 10.77 13.38
C GLY A 137 3.57 10.91 12.37
N ALA A 138 4.39 11.92 12.56
CA ALA A 138 5.46 12.27 11.64
C ALA A 138 6.59 11.24 11.67
N PHE A 139 7.19 10.96 10.52
CA PHE A 139 8.38 10.14 10.40
C PHE A 139 9.31 10.66 9.30
N ASN A 140 10.56 10.23 9.35
CA ASN A 140 11.51 10.37 8.25
C ASN A 140 11.99 8.97 7.83
N LEU A 141 11.88 8.69 6.53
CA LEU A 141 12.31 7.46 5.90
C LEU A 141 13.43 7.79 4.92
N LYS A 142 14.56 7.09 5.04
CA LYS A 142 15.72 7.25 4.17
C LYS A 142 16.26 5.92 3.70
N LEU A 143 16.61 5.85 2.42
CA LEU A 143 17.25 4.71 1.77
C LEU A 143 18.65 5.10 1.30
N THR A 144 19.66 4.41 1.81
CA THR A 144 21.05 4.56 1.37
C THR A 144 21.49 3.30 0.60
N ARG A 145 22.02 3.50 -0.62
CA ARG A 145 22.67 2.42 -1.39
C ARG A 145 24.17 2.45 -1.08
N LEU A 146 24.66 1.44 -0.36
CA LEU A 146 26.07 1.32 -0.04
C LEU A 146 26.84 0.93 -1.29
N GLN A 147 27.79 1.78 -1.70
CA GLN A 147 28.70 1.47 -2.79
C GLN A 147 29.91 0.70 -2.22
N PRO A 148 30.36 -0.37 -2.88
CA PRO A 148 31.69 -0.90 -2.63
C PRO A 148 32.72 0.22 -2.80
N VAL A 149 33.71 0.29 -1.91
CA VAL A 149 34.86 1.17 -2.14
C VAL A 149 35.56 0.68 -3.41
N SER A 150 35.59 1.51 -4.45
CA SER A 150 36.40 1.25 -5.62
C SER A 150 37.87 1.25 -5.21
N THR A 151 38.45 0.07 -5.01
CA THR A 151 39.90 -0.04 -4.86
C THR A 151 40.54 0.40 -6.17
N ILE A 152 41.27 1.51 -6.16
CA ILE A 152 42.09 1.93 -7.30
C ILE A 152 43.11 0.81 -7.55
N PRO A 153 43.16 0.21 -8.75
CA PRO A 153 44.18 -0.77 -9.07
C PRO A 153 45.57 -0.14 -8.89
N GLY A 154 46.33 -0.62 -7.89
CA GLY A 154 47.71 -0.17 -7.63
C GLY A 154 47.98 0.40 -6.23
N ILE A 155 46.97 0.63 -5.39
CA ILE A 155 47.18 1.02 -3.98
C ILE A 155 46.83 -0.18 -3.10
N LEU A 156 47.84 -0.96 -2.71
CA LEU A 156 47.70 -1.98 -1.67
C LEU A 156 47.31 -1.29 -0.35
N PRO A 157 46.28 -1.75 0.39
CA PRO A 157 46.08 -1.30 1.75
C PRO A 157 47.32 -1.69 2.57
N ALA A 158 47.88 -0.73 3.31
CA ALA A 158 49.00 -1.00 4.22
C ALA A 158 48.56 -2.02 5.27
N SER A 159 49.36 -3.09 5.41
CA SER A 159 49.18 -4.16 6.41
C SER A 159 49.34 -3.67 7.84
#